data_AF-A0A060XW68-F1
#
_entry.id   AF-A0A060XW68-F1
#
_cell.length_a   1.000
_cell.length_b   1.000
_cell.length_c   1.000
_cell.angle_alpha   90.00
_cell.angle_beta   90.00
_cell.angle_gamma   90.00
#
_symmetry.space_group_name_H-M   'P 1'
#
loop_
_entity.id
_entity.type
_entity.pdbx_description
1 polymer ?
#
loop_
_entity_poly.entity_id
_entity_poly.type
_entity_poly.pdbx_seq_one_letter_code
_entity_poly.pdbx_strand_id
1 'polypeptide(L)'
;MELRGMRYHPIDIETSVIRTHQSIMECAVFPWTNLLVVVVELEGSEQEALDLVPMVTKAVLEEHYLIVGVVVVTDIGVIPINSRGEKQRMHLRDGFLQDQLDPIYVAYNM
;
A
#
# COMPACT_ATOMS: atom_id res chain seq x y z
N MET A 1 -7.14 -8.10 8.71
CA MET A 1 -6.42 -9.13 7.93
C MET A 1 -5.59 -9.99 8.88
N GLU A 2 -5.25 -11.20 8.47
CA GLU A 2 -4.36 -12.09 9.22
C GLU A 2 -3.04 -12.25 8.45
N LEU A 3 -1.93 -12.02 9.15
CA LEU A 3 -0.58 -12.17 8.61
C LEU A 3 0.29 -12.79 9.70
N ARG A 4 0.97 -13.89 9.36
CA ARG A 4 1.87 -14.60 10.29
C ARG A 4 1.21 -14.97 11.64
N GLY A 5 -0.07 -15.35 11.60
CA GLY A 5 -0.85 -15.71 12.79
C GLY A 5 -1.30 -14.53 13.66
N MET A 6 -1.01 -13.30 13.25
CA MET A 6 -1.40 -12.06 13.94
C MET A 6 -2.53 -11.36 13.18
N ARG A 7 -3.42 -10.68 13.90
CA ARG A 7 -4.53 -9.92 13.33
C ARG A 7 -4.22 -8.42 13.32
N TYR A 8 -4.39 -7.80 12.15
CA TYR A 8 -4.17 -6.37 11.93
C TYR A 8 -5.43 -5.72 11.35
N HIS A 9 -5.76 -4.50 11.80
CA HIS A 9 -6.73 -3.66 11.12
C HIS A 9 -6.03 -2.89 9.99
N PRO A 10 -6.46 -3.04 8.72
CA PRO A 10 -5.80 -2.37 7.59
C PRO A 10 -5.69 -0.85 7.75
N ILE A 11 -6.71 -0.23 8.35
CA ILE A 11 -6.77 1.22 8.56
C ILE A 11 -5.63 1.70 9.46
N ASP A 12 -5.22 0.93 10.46
CA ASP A 12 -4.14 1.34 11.38
C ASP A 12 -2.79 1.41 10.65
N ILE A 13 -2.54 0.44 9.76
CA ILE A 13 -1.35 0.40 8.91
C ILE A 13 -1.39 1.54 7.89
N GLU A 14 -2.51 1.71 7.19
CA GLU A 14 -2.71 2.79 6.21
C GLU A 14 -2.55 4.18 6.85
N THR A 15 -3.03 4.37 8.08
CA THR A 15 -2.83 5.62 8.83
C THR A 15 -1.35 5.88 9.10
N SER A 16 -0.53 4.84 9.21
CA SER A 16 0.91 4.99 9.39
C SER A 16 1.59 5.30 8.05
N VAL A 17 1.20 4.60 6.99
CA VAL A 17 1.69 4.84 5.62
C VAL A 17 1.39 6.26 5.14
N ILE A 18 0.16 6.77 5.32
CA ILE A 18 -0.22 8.11 4.84
C ILE A 18 0.60 9.23 5.50
N ARG A 19 1.09 9.01 6.72
CA ARG A 19 1.90 10.00 7.47
C ARG A 19 3.37 10.02 7.07
N THR A 20 3.81 9.09 6.22
CA THR A 20 5.24 8.96 5.86
C THR A 20 5.73 10.06 4.92
N HIS A 21 4.86 10.56 4.04
CA HIS A 21 5.23 11.57 3.06
C HIS A 21 4.01 12.38 2.61
N GLN A 22 4.17 13.69 2.43
CA GLN A 22 3.07 14.61 2.08
C GLN A 22 2.45 14.35 0.71
N SER A 23 3.23 13.82 -0.24
CA SER A 23 2.76 13.51 -1.60
C SER A 23 1.92 12.23 -1.67
N ILE A 24 1.76 11.49 -0.57
CA ILE A 24 0.88 10.32 -0.54
C ILE A 24 -0.56 10.79 -0.39
N MET A 25 -1.35 10.63 -1.44
CA MET A 25 -2.74 11.08 -1.47
C MET A 25 -3.70 10.04 -0.90
N GLU A 26 -3.42 8.76 -1.15
CA GLU A 26 -4.17 7.65 -0.61
C GLU A 26 -3.29 6.40 -0.55
N CYS A 27 -3.66 5.44 0.30
CA CYS A 27 -3.02 4.13 0.33
C CYS A 27 -4.00 3.02 0.71
N ALA A 28 -3.68 1.80 0.34
CA ALA A 28 -4.46 0.62 0.72
C ALA A 28 -3.54 -0.56 0.94
N VAL A 29 -3.86 -1.38 1.94
CA VAL A 29 -3.08 -2.58 2.25
C VAL A 29 -3.90 -3.85 2.16
N PHE A 30 -3.28 -4.91 1.68
CA PHE A 30 -3.88 -6.24 1.63
C PHE A 30 -2.84 -7.36 1.68
N PRO A 31 -3.21 -8.56 2.15
CA PRO A 31 -2.31 -9.71 2.15
C PRO A 31 -2.25 -10.38 0.77
N TRP A 32 -1.06 -10.86 0.40
CA TRP A 32 -0.82 -11.75 -0.74
C TRP A 32 0.22 -12.81 -0.40
N THR A 33 -0.15 -14.09 -0.37
CA THR A 33 0.77 -15.21 -0.11
C THR A 33 1.65 -15.01 1.13
N ASN A 34 1.05 -14.54 2.24
CA ASN A 34 1.70 -14.17 3.50
C ASN A 34 2.58 -12.91 3.50
N LEU A 35 2.65 -12.20 2.37
CA LEU A 35 3.25 -10.88 2.26
C LEU A 35 2.18 -9.80 2.51
N LEU A 36 2.61 -8.67 3.06
CA LEU A 36 1.82 -7.44 3.02
C LEU A 36 2.14 -6.69 1.73
N VAL A 37 1.10 -6.41 0.95
CA VAL A 37 1.16 -5.47 -0.19
C VAL A 37 0.65 -4.12 0.27
N VAL A 38 1.41 -3.07 -0.01
CA VAL A 38 1.03 -1.67 0.24
C VAL A 38 0.94 -0.96 -1.11
N VAL A 39 -0.25 -0.51 -1.47
CA VAL A 39 -0.48 0.33 -2.65
C VAL A 39 -0.57 1.78 -2.20
N VAL A 40 0.11 2.68 -2.90
CA VAL A 40 0.24 4.10 -2.58
C VAL A 40 -0.06 4.94 -3.82
N GLU A 41 -1.02 5.84 -3.71
CA GLU A 41 -1.26 6.88 -4.72
C GLU A 41 -0.36 8.08 -4.45
N LEU A 42 0.44 8.44 -5.44
CA LEU A 42 1.43 9.51 -5.35
C LEU A 42 0.99 10.73 -6.19
N GLU A 43 0.98 11.91 -5.57
CA GLU A 43 0.96 13.20 -6.26
C GLU A 43 2.40 13.73 -6.38
N GLY A 44 3.15 13.25 -7.37
CA GLY A 44 4.58 13.58 -7.45
C GLY A 44 5.29 12.94 -8.64
N SER A 45 6.61 13.07 -8.66
CA SER A 45 7.46 12.53 -9.73
C SER A 45 7.82 11.05 -9.53
N GLU A 46 8.25 10.37 -10.60
CA GLU A 46 8.82 9.01 -10.51
C GLU A 46 10.00 8.91 -9.52
N GLN A 47 10.80 9.98 -9.40
CA GLN A 47 11.90 10.02 -8.44
C GLN A 47 11.39 9.99 -6.99
N GLU A 48 10.30 10.71 -6.71
CA GLU A 48 9.63 10.64 -5.39
C GLU A 48 9.07 9.24 -5.13
N ALA A 49 8.55 8.55 -6.15
CA ALA A 49 8.05 7.17 -6.01
C ALA A 49 9.12 6.21 -5.47
N LEU A 50 10.37 6.35 -5.92
CA LEU A 50 11.48 5.53 -5.43
C LEU A 50 11.81 5.84 -3.96
N ASP A 51 11.78 7.12 -3.57
CA ASP A 51 12.06 7.57 -2.21
C ASP A 51 10.98 7.11 -1.22
N LEU A 52 9.73 6.90 -1.66
CA LEU A 52 8.65 6.42 -0.81
C LEU A 52 8.86 4.99 -0.30
N VAL A 53 9.48 4.11 -1.08
CA VAL A 53 9.61 2.69 -0.73
C VAL A 53 10.30 2.46 0.62
N PRO A 54 11.50 3.03 0.90
CA PRO A 54 12.12 2.88 2.21
C PRO A 54 11.31 3.56 3.33
N MET A 55 10.63 4.68 3.06
CA MET A 55 9.82 5.38 4.06
C MET A 55 8.60 4.55 4.50
N VAL A 56 7.84 4.03 3.54
CA VAL A 56 6.69 3.15 3.76
C VAL A 56 7.10 1.88 4.47
N THR A 57 8.17 1.24 4.00
CA THR A 57 8.68 -0.01 4.59
C THR A 57 9.10 0.21 6.04
N LYS A 58 9.81 1.31 6.33
CA LYS A 58 10.24 1.66 7.68
C LYS A 58 9.06 1.91 8.61
N ALA A 59 8.08 2.72 8.21
CA ALA A 59 6.95 3.07 9.07
C ALA A 59 6.11 1.85 9.45
N VAL A 60 5.83 0.96 8.50
CA VAL A 60 5.08 -0.27 8.78
C VAL A 60 5.87 -1.21 9.69
N LEU A 61 7.18 -1.31 9.49
CA LEU A 61 8.03 -2.14 10.35
C LEU A 61 8.10 -1.60 11.78
N GLU A 62 8.34 -0.30 11.97
CA GLU A 62 8.53 0.31 13.29
C GLU A 62 7.22 0.42 14.07
N GLU A 63 6.10 0.75 13.43
CA GLU A 63 4.82 0.97 14.12
C GLU A 63 4.00 -0.31 14.30
N HIS A 64 4.14 -1.29 13.39
CA HIS A 64 3.28 -2.50 13.37
C HIS A 64 4.07 -3.81 13.53
N TYR A 65 5.40 -3.75 13.63
CA TYR A 65 6.27 -4.93 13.68
C TYR A 65 6.00 -5.90 12.51
N LEU A 66 5.67 -5.35 11.34
CA LEU A 66 5.23 -6.08 10.17
C LEU A 66 6.13 -5.77 8.98
N ILE A 67 6.53 -6.81 8.24
CA ILE A 67 7.36 -6.66 7.04
C ILE A 67 6.46 -6.40 5.83
N VAL A 68 6.71 -5.28 5.15
CA VAL A 68 6.14 -4.99 3.82
C VAL A 68 6.85 -5.85 2.80
N GLY A 69 6.12 -6.72 2.09
CA GLY A 69 6.71 -7.56 1.04
C GLY A 69 6.68 -6.91 -0.34
N VAL A 70 5.65 -6.11 -0.62
CA VAL A 70 5.52 -5.40 -1.91
C VAL A 70 5.03 -3.98 -1.66
N VAL A 71 5.69 -2.99 -2.27
CA VAL A 71 5.18 -1.61 -2.38
C VAL A 71 4.83 -1.36 -3.84
N VAL A 72 3.61 -0.91 -4.10
CA VAL A 72 3.11 -0.54 -5.42
C VAL A 72 2.80 0.95 -5.39
N VAL A 73 3.48 1.74 -6.21
CA VAL A 73 3.21 3.17 -6.36
C VAL A 73 2.41 3.40 -7.63
N THR A 74 1.30 4.13 -7.54
CA THR A 74 0.35 4.34 -8.63
C THR A 74 -0.03 5.81 -8.74
N ASP A 75 -0.65 6.18 -9.87
CA ASP A 75 -1.33 7.46 -10.00
C ASP A 75 -2.53 7.59 -9.03
N ILE A 76 -2.97 8.83 -8.83
CA ILE A 76 -4.16 9.16 -8.04
C ILE A 76 -5.43 8.57 -8.67
N GLY A 77 -6.31 8.01 -7.84
CA GLY A 77 -7.60 7.45 -8.23
C GLY A 77 -7.59 5.97 -8.61
N VAL A 78 -6.44 5.29 -8.53
CA VAL A 78 -6.31 3.85 -8.78
C VAL A 78 -6.92 3.02 -7.64
N ILE A 79 -6.88 3.49 -6.40
CA ILE A 79 -7.48 2.86 -5.24
C ILE A 79 -9.01 3.09 -5.29
N PRO A 80 -9.81 2.04 -5.55
CA PRO A 80 -11.25 2.18 -5.67
C PRO A 80 -11.88 2.52 -4.32
N ILE A 81 -12.61 3.64 -4.26
CA ILE A 81 -13.40 4.06 -3.09
C ILE A 81 -14.87 4.09 -3.50
N ASN A 82 -15.75 3.47 -2.71
CA ASN A 82 -17.17 3.44 -3.02
C ASN A 82 -17.89 4.75 -2.61
N SER A 83 -19.18 4.87 -2.92
CA SER A 83 -20.00 6.06 -2.61
C SER A 83 -20.15 6.37 -1.12
N ARG A 84 -19.75 5.46 -0.22
CA ARG A 84 -19.72 5.67 1.24
C ARG A 84 -18.34 6.08 1.76
N GLY A 85 -17.35 6.25 0.89
CA GLY A 85 -15.97 6.53 1.29
C GLY A 85 -15.19 5.30 1.73
N GLU A 86 -15.68 4.08 1.45
CA GLU A 86 -15.00 2.85 1.85
C GLU A 86 -14.07 2.36 0.74
N LYS A 87 -12.78 2.25 1.06
CA LYS A 87 -11.77 1.61 0.19
C LYS A 87 -12.17 0.17 -0.13
N GLN A 88 -12.31 -0.14 -1.41
CA GLN A 88 -12.62 -1.47 -1.95
C GLN A 88 -11.35 -2.31 -2.08
N ARG A 89 -10.68 -2.59 -0.96
CA ARG A 89 -9.38 -3.29 -0.91
C ARG A 89 -9.37 -4.65 -1.61
N MET A 90 -10.49 -5.37 -1.57
CA MET A 90 -10.63 -6.65 -2.26
C MET A 90 -10.63 -6.48 -3.78
N HIS A 91 -11.30 -5.44 -4.29
CA HIS A 91 -11.29 -5.13 -5.72
C HIS A 91 -9.90 -4.70 -6.20
N LEU A 92 -9.21 -3.85 -5.41
CA LEU A 92 -7.83 -3.47 -5.68
C LEU A 92 -6.89 -4.69 -5.70
N ARG A 93 -7.04 -5.59 -4.72
CA ARG A 93 -6.29 -6.84 -4.65
C ARG A 93 -6.53 -7.71 -5.87
N ASP A 94 -7.79 -7.86 -6.30
CA ASP A 94 -8.12 -8.67 -7.47
C ASP A 94 -7.47 -8.08 -8.73
N GLY A 95 -7.49 -6.76 -8.89
CA GLY A 95 -6.79 -6.07 -9.97
C GLY A 95 -5.27 -6.29 -9.94
N PHE A 96 -4.65 -6.22 -8.76
CA PHE A 96 -3.23 -6.53 -8.58
C PHE A 96 -2.91 -7.99 -8.97
N LEU A 97 -3.72 -8.95 -8.54
CA LEU A 97 -3.51 -10.38 -8.85
C LEU A 97 -3.73 -10.72 -10.33
N GLN A 98 -4.50 -9.91 -11.03
CA GLN A 98 -4.79 -10.05 -12.47
C GLN A 98 -3.86 -9.22 -13.35
N ASP A 99 -2.86 -8.56 -12.77
CA ASP A 99 -1.92 -7.68 -13.48
C ASP A 99 -2.63 -6.54 -14.23
N GLN A 100 -3.67 -5.98 -13.61
CA GLN A 100 -4.51 -4.90 -14.17
C GLN A 100 -4.20 -3.52 -13.61
N LEU A 101 -3.31 -3.44 -12.60
CA LEU A 101 -2.80 -2.15 -12.15
C LEU A 101 -1.73 -1.69 -13.15
N ASP A 102 -1.73 -0.40 -13.48
CA ASP A 102 -0.67 0.26 -14.26
C ASP A 102 0.18 1.10 -13.30
N PRO A 103 1.13 0.50 -12.56
CA PRO A 103 1.86 1.20 -11.52
C PRO A 103 3.00 2.05 -12.11
N ILE A 104 3.26 3.18 -11.46
CA ILE A 104 4.46 4.00 -11.67
C ILE A 104 5.71 3.19 -11.28
N TYR A 105 5.64 2.47 -10.16
CA TYR A 105 6.76 1.66 -9.66
C TYR A 105 6.29 0.50 -8.79
N VAL A 106 7.00 -0.62 -8.83
CA VAL A 106 6.77 -1.78 -7.96
C VAL A 106 8.09 -2.21 -7.33
N ALA A 107 8.14 -2.24 -6.00
CA ALA A 107 9.27 -2.78 -5.24
C ALA A 107 8.89 -4.08 -4.55
N TYR A 108 9.73 -5.10 -4.75
CA TYR A 108 9.68 -6.36 -4.01
C TYR A 108 10.76 -6.34 -2.94
N ASN A 109 10.35 -6.28 -1.68
CA ASN A 109 11.25 -6.37 -0.54
C ASN A 109 11.52 -7.86 -0.27
N MET A 110 12.60 -8.38 -0.86
CA MET A 110 13.11 -9.75 -0.64
C MET A 110 14.14 -9.80 0.48
#